data_AF-A0A8R1ITF9-F1
#
_entry.id   AF-A0A8R1ITF9-F1
#
_cell.length_a   1.000
_cell.length_b   1.000
_cell.length_c   1.000
_cell.angle_alpha   90.00
_cell.angle_beta   90.00
_cell.angle_gamma   90.00
#
_symmetry.space_group_name_H-M   'P 1'
#
loop_
_entity.id
_entity.type
_entity.pdbx_description
1 polymer ?
#
loop_
_entity_poly.entity_id
_entity_poly.type
_entity_poly.pdbx_seq_one_letter_code
_entity_poly.pdbx_strand_id
1 'polypeptide(L)'
;MCDEASRLAKIGRQEYDLIRRHDAPECDEQTKFKCDLELARLQVIRSQIALKNVYNEEFVTPAKLLYLRNDLETAEEHLKTLEAAR
;
A
#
# COMPACT_ATOMS: atom_id res chain seq x y z
N MET A 1 -9.56 -14.71 14.23
CA MET A 1 -8.82 -13.44 14.44
C MET A 1 -7.32 -13.54 14.10
N CYS A 2 -6.83 -14.57 13.38
CA CYS A 2 -5.41 -14.70 12.99
C CYS A 2 -5.09 -14.37 11.51
N ASP A 3 -6.08 -14.07 10.65
CA ASP A 3 -5.85 -13.89 9.21
C ASP A 3 -5.38 -12.48 8.84
N GLU A 4 -6.05 -11.43 9.34
CA GLU A 4 -5.83 -10.05 8.86
C GLU A 4 -4.48 -9.47 9.28
N ALA A 5 -4.06 -9.71 10.54
CA ALA A 5 -2.74 -9.31 11.02
C ALA A 5 -1.60 -10.04 10.28
N SER A 6 -1.79 -11.34 9.97
CA SER A 6 -0.84 -12.13 9.19
C SER A 6 -0.74 -11.63 7.75
N ARG A 7 -1.87 -11.22 7.16
CA ARG A 7 -1.92 -10.60 5.82
C ARG A 7 -1.17 -9.27 5.78
N LEU A 8 -1.39 -8.38 6.76
CA LEU A 8 -0.65 -7.11 6.86
C LEU A 8 0.85 -7.33 7.04
N ALA A 9 1.25 -8.29 7.89
CA ALA A 9 2.66 -8.64 8.06
C ALA A 9 3.29 -9.19 6.76
N LYS A 10 2.52 -9.94 5.96
CA LYS A 10 2.97 -10.42 4.65
C LYS A 10 3.17 -9.26 3.67
N ILE A 11 2.22 -8.31 3.60
CA ILE A 11 2.33 -7.10 2.78
C ILE A 11 3.58 -6.31 3.16
N GLY A 12 3.80 -6.05 4.46
CA GLY A 12 4.97 -5.30 4.91
C GLY A 12 6.31 -5.96 4.53
N ARG A 13 6.39 -7.30 4.54
CA ARG A 13 7.58 -8.01 4.03
C ARG A 13 7.77 -7.84 2.53
N GLN A 14 6.68 -7.88 1.75
CA GLN A 14 6.75 -7.67 0.30
C GLN A 14 7.17 -6.24 -0.04
N GLU A 15 6.63 -5.24 0.66
CA GLU A 15 7.04 -3.84 0.53
C GLU A 15 8.54 -3.67 0.80
N TYR A 16 9.04 -4.25 1.91
CA TYR A 16 10.47 -4.22 2.24
C TYR A 16 11.35 -4.83 1.15
N ASP A 17 10.97 -6.01 0.62
CA ASP A 17 11.72 -6.67 -0.44
C ASP A 17 11.75 -5.87 -1.74
N LEU A 18 10.66 -5.18 -2.08
CA LEU A 18 10.57 -4.31 -3.25
C LEU A 18 11.45 -3.06 -3.08
N ILE A 19 11.39 -2.39 -1.92
CA ILE A 19 12.26 -1.24 -1.61
C ILE A 19 13.74 -1.64 -1.69
N ARG A 20 14.10 -2.80 -1.10
CA ARG A 20 15.47 -3.31 -1.14
C ARG A 20 15.96 -3.57 -2.57
N ARG A 21 15.08 -4.01 -3.47
CA ARG A 21 15.42 -4.20 -4.90
C ARG A 21 15.51 -2.88 -5.63
N HIS A 22 14.56 -1.97 -5.38
CA HIS A 22 14.54 -0.62 -5.95
C HIS A 22 15.85 0.13 -5.66
N ASP A 23 16.32 0.06 -4.41
CA ASP A 23 17.51 0.77 -3.93
C ASP A 23 18.82 0.01 -4.17
N ALA A 24 18.78 -1.12 -4.89
CA ALA A 24 19.99 -1.89 -5.18
C ALA A 24 20.94 -1.10 -6.11
N PRO A 25 22.28 -1.15 -5.90
CA PRO A 25 23.24 -0.32 -6.65
C PRO A 25 23.21 -0.49 -8.17
N GLU A 26 22.78 -1.66 -8.65
CA GLU A 26 22.74 -2.02 -10.08
C GLU A 26 21.30 -2.14 -10.62
N CYS A 27 20.32 -1.58 -9.91
CA CYS A 27 18.93 -1.63 -10.33
C CYS A 27 18.69 -0.73 -11.54
N ASP A 28 18.30 -1.33 -12.67
CA ASP A 28 17.94 -0.59 -13.88
C ASP A 28 16.60 0.13 -13.73
N GLU A 29 16.40 1.18 -14.53
CA GLU A 29 15.19 2.02 -14.46
C GLU A 29 13.89 1.23 -14.74
N GLN A 30 13.93 0.19 -15.58
CA GLN A 30 12.76 -0.65 -15.83
C GLN A 30 12.41 -1.47 -14.59
N THR A 31 13.41 -1.99 -13.87
CA THR A 31 13.22 -2.71 -12.61
C THR A 31 12.76 -1.79 -11.49
N LYS A 32 13.28 -0.56 -11.39
CA LYS A 32 12.79 0.46 -10.44
C LYS A 32 11.31 0.76 -10.67
N PHE A 33 10.92 1.06 -11.92
CA PHE A 33 9.53 1.33 -12.26
C PHE A 33 8.60 0.15 -11.92
N LYS A 34 9.04 -1.10 -12.17
CA LYS A 34 8.27 -2.29 -11.75
C LYS A 34 8.13 -2.38 -10.23
N CYS A 35 9.17 -2.02 -9.48
CA CYS A 35 9.10 -2.00 -8.02
C CYS A 35 8.13 -0.92 -7.54
N ASP A 36 8.19 0.29 -8.10
CA ASP A 36 7.29 1.40 -7.75
C ASP A 36 5.84 1.06 -8.03
N LEU A 37 5.56 0.48 -9.20
CA LEU A 37 4.22 0.05 -9.57
C LEU A 37 3.65 -0.97 -8.58
N GLU A 38 4.47 -1.95 -8.18
CA GLU A 38 4.01 -2.99 -7.26
C GLU A 38 3.92 -2.49 -5.81
N LEU A 39 4.79 -1.56 -5.40
CA LEU A 39 4.67 -0.84 -4.13
C LEU A 39 3.37 -0.04 -4.06
N ALA A 40 3.03 0.71 -5.11
CA ALA A 40 1.79 1.48 -5.17
C ALA A 40 0.55 0.57 -5.06
N ARG A 41 0.56 -0.61 -5.70
CA ARG A 41 -0.52 -1.60 -5.54
C ARG A 41 -0.64 -2.11 -4.11
N LEU A 42 0.47 -2.41 -3.45
CA LEU A 42 0.46 -2.88 -2.06
C LEU A 42 -0.04 -1.79 -1.10
N GLN A 43 0.29 -0.51 -1.35
CA GLN A 43 -0.22 0.62 -0.58
C GLN A 43 -1.75 0.70 -0.64
N VAL A 44 -2.35 0.61 -1.84
CA VAL A 44 -3.82 0.57 -2.00
C VAL A 44 -4.43 -0.57 -1.18
N ILE A 45 -3.89 -1.79 -1.31
CA ILE A 45 -4.39 -2.97 -0.59
C ILE A 45 -4.30 -2.75 0.94
N ARG A 46 -3.19 -2.19 1.42
CA ARG A 46 -2.98 -1.91 2.84
C ARG A 46 -3.98 -0.89 3.37
N SER A 47 -4.22 0.21 2.64
CA SER A 47 -5.18 1.26 3.03
C SER A 47 -6.63 0.74 3.00
N GLN A 48 -6.99 -0.13 2.05
CA GLN A 48 -8.29 -0.82 2.04
C GLN A 48 -8.48 -1.72 3.27
N ILE A 49 -7.47 -2.50 3.64
CA ILE A 49 -7.51 -3.34 4.85
C ILE A 49 -7.65 -2.47 6.11
N ALA A 50 -6.89 -1.37 6.20
CA ALA A 50 -6.97 -0.46 7.33
C ALA A 50 -8.38 0.14 7.47
N LEU A 51 -8.98 0.59 6.37
CA LEU A 51 -10.33 1.14 6.36
C LEU A 51 -11.37 0.09 6.78
N LYS A 52 -11.30 -1.12 6.24
CA LYS A 52 -12.17 -2.25 6.63
C LYS A 52 -12.04 -2.58 8.11
N ASN A 53 -10.81 -2.61 8.64
CA ASN A 53 -10.58 -2.89 10.06
C ASN A 53 -11.19 -1.81 10.95
N VAL A 54 -11.07 -0.54 10.56
CA VAL A 54 -11.69 0.56 11.30
C VAL A 54 -13.21 0.44 11.34
N TYR A 55 -13.87 0.05 10.26
CA TYR A 55 -15.33 -0.20 10.29
C TYR A 55 -15.75 -1.32 11.26
N ASN A 56 -14.83 -2.18 11.69
CA ASN A 56 -15.10 -3.24 12.66
C ASN A 56 -14.73 -2.86 14.10
N GLU A 57 -14.22 -1.66 14.35
CA GLU A 57 -13.88 -1.20 15.70
C GLU A 57 -15.15 -0.76 16.47
N GLU A 58 -15.15 -1.00 17.79
CA GLU A 58 -16.27 -0.64 18.68
C GLU A 58 -16.50 0.89 18.74
N PHE A 59 -15.43 1.67 18.58
CA PHE A 59 -15.48 3.13 18.58
C PHE A 59 -14.65 3.70 17.43
N VAL A 60 -15.34 4.35 16.48
CA VAL A 60 -14.72 4.98 15.32
C VAL A 60 -14.99 6.47 15.33
N THR A 61 -13.93 7.28 15.28
CA THR A 61 -14.08 8.74 15.17
C THR A 61 -14.20 9.15 13.70
N PRO A 62 -15.01 10.18 13.37
CA PRO A 62 -15.09 10.71 12.01
C PRO A 62 -13.73 11.13 11.44
N ALA A 63 -12.85 11.67 12.29
CA ALA A 63 -11.50 12.06 11.89
C ALA A 63 -10.64 10.86 11.43
N LYS A 64 -10.73 9.71 12.12
CA LYS A 64 -10.00 8.50 11.74
C LYS A 64 -10.50 7.94 10.41
N LEU A 65 -11.82 7.93 10.18
CA LEU A 65 -12.40 7.52 8.90
C LEU A 65 -11.95 8.42 7.75
N LEU A 66 -12.02 9.74 7.96
CA LEU A 66 -11.60 10.72 6.96
C LEU A 66 -10.13 10.54 6.59
N TYR A 67 -9.25 10.37 7.58
CA TYR A 67 -7.83 10.11 7.35
C TYR A 67 -7.60 8.88 6.49
N LEU A 68 -8.23 7.74 6.82
CA LEU A 68 -8.04 6.50 6.07
C LEU A 68 -8.64 6.54 4.67
N ARG A 69 -9.76 7.25 4.48
CA ARG A 69 -10.32 7.47 3.15
C ARG A 69 -9.37 8.28 2.28
N ASN A 70 -8.84 9.40 2.80
CA ASN A 70 -7.92 10.25 2.05
C ASN A 70 -6.61 9.52 1.72
N ASP A 71 -6.11 8.67 2.63
CA ASP A 71 -4.94 7.83 2.41
C ASP A 71 -5.18 6.83 1.27
N LEU A 72 -6.36 6.20 1.23
CA LEU A 72 -6.77 5.32 0.14
C LEU A 72 -6.87 6.07 -1.20
N GLU A 73 -7.56 7.22 -1.22
CA GLU A 73 -7.72 8.05 -2.43
C GLU A 73 -6.34 8.46 -2.99
N THR A 74 -5.42 8.89 -2.13
CA THR A 74 -4.05 9.26 -2.51
C THR A 74 -3.29 8.07 -3.11
N ALA A 75 -3.40 6.89 -2.49
CA ALA A 75 -2.74 5.68 -2.98
C ALA A 75 -3.30 5.25 -4.36
N GLU A 76 -4.61 5.37 -4.57
CA GLU A 76 -5.25 5.05 -5.84
C GLU A 76 -4.84 6.04 -6.95
N GLU A 77 -4.74 7.34 -6.63
CA GLU A 77 -4.25 8.35 -7.58
C GLU A 77 -2.80 8.09 -7.98
N HIS A 78 -1.93 7.78 -7.00
CA HIS A 78 -0.54 7.45 -7.28
C HIS A 78 -0.41 6.22 -8.20
N LEU A 79 -1.18 5.16 -7.93
CA LEU A 79 -1.21 3.98 -8.78
C LEU A 79 -1.64 4.31 -10.21
N LYS A 80 -2.70 5.12 -10.39
CA LYS A 80 -3.17 5.55 -11.72
C LYS A 80 -2.10 6.32 -12.48
N THR A 81 -1.35 7.20 -11.81
CA THR A 81 -0.24 7.94 -12.44
C THR A 81 0.84 7.00 -12.96
N LEU A 82 1.24 5.99 -12.17
CA LEU A 82 2.23 5.02 -12.60
C LEU A 82 1.71 4.14 -13.74
N GLU A 83 0.45 3.69 -13.69
CA GLU A 83 -0.15 2.90 -14.76
C GLU A 83 -0.26 3.67 -16.09
N ALA A 84 -0.47 4.99 -16.03
CA ALA A 84 -0.48 5.86 -17.21
C ALA A 84 0.92 6.10 -17.80
N ALA A 85 1.99 5.94 -17.01
CA ALA A 85 3.37 6.11 -17.43
C ALA A 85 4.03 4.84 -17.98
N ARG A 86 3.30 3.71 -17.97
CA ARG A 86 3.73 2.41 -18.47
C ARG A 86 3.76 2.33 -20.00
#